data_AF-A6FJ01-F1
#
_entry.id   AF-A6FJ01-F1
#
_cell.length_a   1.000
_cell.length_b   1.000
_cell.length_c   1.000
_cell.angle_alpha   90.00
_cell.angle_beta   90.00
_cell.angle_gamma   90.00
#
_symmetry.space_group_name_H-M   'P 1'
#
loop_
_entity.id
_entity.type
_entity.pdbx_description
1 polymer ?
#
loop_
_entity_poly.entity_id
_entity_poly.type
_entity_poly.pdbx_seq_one_letter_code
_entity_poly.pdbx_strand_id
1 'polypeptide(L)' 'MSIKQITNGYEVDCRPQGRSGKRYRKKFKTKGEAQKYESWLLSTQNQKDWVEKSADKRPLLELIHLW' A
#
# COMPACT_ATOMS: atom_id res chain seq x y z
N MET A 1 3.75 8.32 1.94
CA MET A 1 2.81 7.68 2.88
C MET A 1 2.46 8.75 3.88
N SER A 2 1.21 9.17 3.93
CA SER A 2 0.86 10.31 4.77
C SER A 2 -0.54 10.14 5.31
N ILE A 3 -0.66 10.14 6.63
CA ILE A 3 -1.91 10.46 7.30
C ILE A 3 -2.16 11.94 7.05
N LYS A 4 -3.25 12.26 6.36
CA LYS A 4 -3.70 13.62 6.09
C LYS A 4 -4.85 13.97 7.02
N GLN A 5 -4.81 15.15 7.61
CA GLN A 5 -5.97 15.68 8.32
C GLN A 5 -7.00 16.18 7.30
N ILE A 6 -8.25 15.79 7.49
CA ILE A 6 -9.42 16.21 6.69
C ILE A 6 -10.43 16.88 7.61
N THR A 7 -11.39 17.61 7.05
CA THR A 7 -12.39 18.37 7.81
C THR A 7 -13.11 17.54 8.88
N ASN A 8 -13.35 16.25 8.61
CA ASN A 8 -14.08 15.34 9.50
C ASN A 8 -13.19 14.24 10.11
N GLY A 9 -11.87 14.42 10.20
CA GLY A 9 -10.97 13.46 10.84
C GLY A 9 -9.64 13.28 10.12
N TYR A 10 -9.22 12.03 9.93
CA TYR A 10 -7.91 11.67 9.39
C TYR A 10 -8.06 10.67 8.25
N GLU A 11 -7.25 10.83 7.21
CA GLU A 11 -7.22 9.95 6.06
C GLU A 11 -5.84 9.34 5.89
N VAL A 12 -5.77 8.01 5.90
CA VAL A 12 -4.56 7.25 5.58
C VAL A 12 -4.54 7.01 4.09
N ASP A 13 -3.47 7.41 3.41
CA ASP A 13 -3.21 7.13 2.00
C ASP A 13 -1.82 6.50 1.83
N CYS A 14 -1.79 5.18 1.63
CA CYS A 14 -0.58 4.38 1.61
C CYS A 14 -0.54 3.37 0.46
N ARG A 15 0.68 3.17 -0.05
CA ARG A 15 1.04 2.11 -1.01
C ARG A 15 2.20 1.31 -0.43
N PRO A 16 1.93 0.25 0.33
CA PRO A 16 2.98 -0.52 1.01
C PRO A 16 3.92 -1.21 0.02
N GLN A 17 3.44 -1.58 -1.17
CA GLN A 17 4.22 -2.21 -2.24
C GLN A 17 4.80 -1.21 -3.27
N GLY A 18 4.95 0.06 -2.91
CA GLY A 18 5.53 1.08 -3.81
C GLY A 18 4.57 1.62 -4.88
N ARG A 19 5.11 2.32 -5.89
CA ARG A 19 4.32 3.14 -6.84
C ARG A 19 3.29 2.36 -7.66
N SER A 20 3.64 1.15 -8.09
CA SER A 20 2.76 0.24 -8.84
C SER A 20 1.88 -0.65 -7.94
N GLY A 21 2.11 -0.59 -6.62
CA GLY A 21 1.37 -1.38 -5.64
C GLY A 21 -0.06 -0.90 -5.40
N LYS A 22 -0.88 -1.79 -4.84
CA LYS A 22 -2.26 -1.48 -4.45
C LYS A 22 -2.30 -0.27 -3.51
N ARG A 23 -3.13 0.72 -3.85
CA ARG A 23 -3.37 1.91 -3.02
C ARG A 23 -4.44 1.60 -1.99
N TYR A 24 -4.14 1.87 -0.72
CA TYR A 24 -5.07 1.79 0.38
C TYR A 24 -5.39 3.19 0.87
N ARG A 25 -6.68 3.54 0.83
CA ARG A 25 -7.20 4.83 1.27
C ARG A 25 -8.35 4.61 2.23
N LYS A 26 -8.24 5.10 3.46
CA LYS A 26 -9.27 4.92 4.50
C LYS A 26 -9.34 6.13 5.42
N LYS A 27 -10.57 6.49 5.82
CA LYS A 27 -10.85 7.60 6.74
C LYS A 27 -11.11 7.08 8.15
N PHE A 28 -10.63 7.82 9.14
CA PHE A 28 -10.71 7.54 10.57
C PHE A 28 -11.14 8.79 11.32
N LYS A 29 -11.77 8.60 12.49
CA LYS A 29 -12.20 9.72 13.34
C LYS A 29 -11.01 10.26 14.14
N THR A 30 -10.13 9.38 14.61
CA THR A 30 -8.97 9.75 15.44
C THR A 30 -7.65 9.53 14.73
N LYS A 31 -6.62 10.32 15.12
CA LYS A 31 -5.25 10.16 14.61
C LYS A 31 -4.63 8.83 15.04
N GLY A 32 -4.94 8.37 16.25
CA GLY A 32 -4.42 7.11 16.78
C GLY A 32 -4.89 5.89 16.00
N GLU A 33 -6.17 5.86 15.58
CA GLU A 33 -6.68 4.80 14.68
C GLU A 33 -6.00 4.83 13.32
N ALA A 34 -5.81 6.02 12.75
CA ALA A 34 -5.11 6.19 11.48
C ALA A 34 -3.66 5.66 11.55
N GLN A 35 -2.93 5.98 12.62
CA GLN A 35 -1.57 5.49 12.85
C GLN A 35 -1.51 3.98 13.06
N LYS A 36 -2.42 3.42 13.87
CA LYS A 36 -2.50 1.96 14.06
C LYS A 36 -2.76 1.22 12.74
N TYR A 37 -3.67 1.74 11.93
CA TYR A 37 -3.98 1.16 10.62
C TYR A 37 -2.79 1.22 9.66
N GLU A 38 -2.07 2.35 9.63
CA GLU A 38 -0.86 2.50 8.83
C GLU A 38 0.21 1.46 9.23
N SER A 39 0.53 1.36 10.51
CA SER A 39 1.52 0.38 11.01
C SER A 39 1.12 -1.06 10.72
N TRP A 40 -0.16 -1.41 10.91
CA TRP A 40 -0.69 -2.74 10.58
C TRP A 40 -0.61 -3.04 9.09
N LEU A 41 -0.89 -2.06 8.23
CA LEU A 41 -0.83 -2.23 6.79
C LEU A 41 0.61 -2.52 6.33
N LEU A 42 1.59 -1.84 6.93
CA LEU A 42 3.00 -2.04 6.65
C LEU A 42 3.49 -3.42 7.11
N SER A 43 3.18 -3.83 8.34
CA SER A 43 3.61 -5.13 8.85
C SER A 43 2.99 -6.28 8.04
N THR A 44 1.70 -6.21 7.75
CA THR A 44 0.97 -7.26 7.04
C THR A 44 1.49 -7.47 5.62
N GLN A 45 1.94 -6.41 4.95
CA GLN A 45 2.41 -6.49 3.56
C GLN A 45 3.91 -6.74 3.41
N ASN A 46 4.71 -6.44 4.43
CA ASN A 46 6.14 -6.74 4.42
C ASN A 46 6.45 -8.16 4.94
N GLN A 47 5.61 -8.77 5.77
CA GLN A 47 5.90 -10.07 6.41
C GLN A 47 5.41 -11.31 5.65
N LYS A 48 4.97 -11.18 4.40
CA LYS A 48 4.42 -12.32 3.67
C LYS A 48 5.26 -12.65 2.44
N ASP A 49 6.36 -13.35 2.66
CA ASP A 49 7.18 -13.91 1.57
C ASP A 49 6.39 -14.93 0.74
N TRP A 50 5.36 -15.55 1.32
CA TRP A 50 4.48 -16.51 0.66
C TRP A 50 3.21 -15.91 0.04
N VAL A 51 2.96 -14.60 0.19
CA VAL A 51 1.84 -13.98 -0.55
C VAL A 51 2.34 -13.63 -1.93
N GLU A 52 1.69 -14.24 -2.93
CA GLU A 52 1.97 -14.00 -4.33
C GLU A 52 2.12 -12.50 -4.58
N LYS A 53 3.29 -12.12 -5.09
CA LYS A 53 3.49 -10.79 -5.67
C LYS A 53 2.41 -10.60 -6.73
N SER A 54 1.93 -9.37 -6.89
CA SER A 54 0.98 -9.08 -7.97
C SER A 54 1.52 -9.64 -9.27
N ALA A 55 0.67 -10.40 -10.00
CA ALA A 55 1.06 -11.04 -11.25
C ALA A 55 1.75 -10.03 -12.17
N ASP A 56 2.88 -10.42 -12.75
CA ASP A 56 3.61 -9.55 -13.65
C ASP A 56 2.74 -9.27 -14.87
N LYS A 57 2.41 -8.00 -15.10
CA LYS A 57 1.56 -7.55 -16.21
C LYS A 57 2.37 -7.05 -17.39
N ARG A 58 3.71 -7.20 -17.35
CA ARG A 58 4.59 -6.81 -18.44
C ARG A 58 4.31 -7.68 -19.68
N PRO A 59 4.31 -7.10 -20.89
CA PRO A 59 4.19 -7.88 -22.11
C PRO A 59 5.40 -8.81 -22.27
N LEU A 60 5.18 -9.98 -22.88
CA LEU A 60 6.25 -10.97 -23.11
C LEU A 60 7.46 -10.37 -23.84
N LEU A 61 7.21 -9.39 -24.72
CA LEU A 61 8.23 -8.69 -25.48
C LEU A 61 9.20 -7.90 -24.60
N GLU A 62 8.73 -7.31 -23.50
CA GLU A 62 9.58 -6.60 -22.53
C GLU A 62 10.46 -7.57 -21.72
N LEU A 63 9.96 -8.79 -21.47
CA LEU A 63 10.73 -9.84 -20.79
C LEU A 63 11.86 -10.38 -21.67
N ILE A 64 11.63 -10.48 -22.98
CA ILE A 64 12.64 -10.91 -23.96
C ILE A 64 13.81 -9.91 -24.03
N HIS A 65 13.53 -8.61 -23.95
CA HIS A 65 14.59 -7.58 -23.97
C HIS A 65 15.43 -7.51 -22.69
N LEU A 66 14.94 -8.06 -21.59
CA LEU A 66 15.60 -8.09 -20.28
C LEU A 66 16.54 -9.29 -20.10
N TRP A 67 16.47 -10.27 -21.01
CA TRP A 67 17.27 -11.50 -21.03
C TRP A 67 18.48 -11.34 -21.95
#